data_AF-X1BMP7-F1
#
_entry.id   AF-X1BMP7-F1
#
_cell.length_a   1.000
_cell.length_b   1.000
_cell.length_c   1.000
_cell.angle_alpha   90.00
_cell.angle_beta   90.00
_cell.angle_gamma   90.00
#
_symmetry.space_group_name_H-M   'P 1'
#
loop_
_entity.id
_entity.type
_entity.pdbx_description
1 polymer ?
#
loop_
_entity_poly.entity_id
_entity_poly.type
_entity_poly.pdbx_seq_one_letter_code
_entity_poly.pdbx_strand_id
1 'polypeptide(L)'
;ITIKESVLDYVPDKNGYFKFYVNYYSKEIYVLFFSHDNNLLKTLIGDNAETLSKKVIELRLTTNLQHINYVGRTLAKAELCLNFGKPFIQDD
;
A
#
# COMPACT_ATOMS: atom_id res chain seq x y z
N ILE A 1 24.05 -1.85 -1.01
CA ILE A 1 24.12 -2.40 0.36
C ILE A 1 23.92 -3.90 0.24
N THR A 2 24.89 -4.72 0.65
CA THR A 2 24.76 -6.19 0.64
C THR A 2 24.27 -6.62 2.02
N ILE A 3 23.03 -7.10 2.11
CA ILE A 3 22.44 -7.63 3.35
C ILE A 3 22.74 -9.14 3.39
N LYS A 4 23.44 -9.61 4.44
CA LYS A 4 23.87 -11.02 4.58
C LYS A 4 23.00 -11.87 5.51
N GLU A 5 21.91 -11.33 6.05
CA GLU A 5 20.95 -12.09 6.83
C GLU A 5 19.60 -11.37 6.76
N SER A 6 18.54 -12.07 6.33
CA SER A 6 17.18 -11.52 6.28
C SER A 6 16.25 -12.42 7.07
N VAL A 7 16.05 -12.08 8.33
CA VAL A 7 14.89 -12.57 9.08
C VAL A 7 14.16 -11.34 9.59
N LEU A 8 13.35 -10.76 8.69
CA LEU A 8 12.31 -9.83 9.10
C LEU A 8 11.02 -10.65 9.05
N ASP A 9 10.73 -11.32 10.16
CA ASP A 9 9.41 -11.88 10.37
C ASP A 9 8.39 -10.74 10.26
N TYR A 10 7.34 -10.95 9.48
CA TYR A 10 6.26 -9.98 9.36
C TYR A 10 5.61 -9.78 10.73
N VAL A 11 5.64 -8.54 11.21
CA VAL A 11 4.89 -8.13 12.40
C VAL A 11 3.65 -7.38 11.91
N PRO A 12 2.42 -7.81 12.25
CA PRO A 12 1.20 -7.09 11.89
C PRO A 12 1.18 -5.66 12.45
N ASP A 13 0.58 -4.72 11.71
CA ASP A 13 0.42 -3.35 12.21
C ASP A 13 -0.71 -3.31 13.24
N LYS A 14 -0.48 -2.63 14.37
CA LYS A 14 -1.46 -2.49 15.45
C LYS A 14 -2.79 -1.87 15.01
N ASN A 15 -2.81 -1.04 13.96
CA ASN A 15 -4.00 -0.31 13.54
C ASN A 15 -4.84 -1.09 12.52
N GLY A 16 -4.27 -2.08 11.83
CA GLY A 16 -4.95 -2.82 10.76
C GLY A 16 -4.06 -3.18 9.57
N TYR A 17 -4.65 -3.43 8.42
CA TYR A 17 -3.91 -3.83 7.22
C TYR A 17 -4.40 -3.14 5.94
N PHE A 18 -3.55 -3.13 4.92
CA PHE A 18 -3.82 -2.50 3.64
C PHE A 18 -4.12 -3.54 2.56
N LYS A 19 -5.08 -3.22 1.69
CA LYS A 19 -5.26 -3.87 0.39
C LYS A 19 -5.17 -2.82 -0.72
N PHE A 20 -4.56 -3.19 -1.82
CA PHE A 20 -4.37 -2.33 -2.98
C PHE A 20 -5.06 -2.93 -4.20
N TYR A 21 -5.67 -2.06 -5.01
CA TYR A 21 -6.31 -2.46 -6.26
C TYR A 21 -6.04 -1.41 -7.34
N VAL A 22 -5.85 -1.85 -8.58
CA VAL A 22 -5.68 -0.97 -9.74
C VAL A 22 -6.88 -1.13 -10.65
N ASN A 23 -7.62 -0.03 -10.85
CA ASN A 23 -8.70 0.04 -11.81
C ASN A 23 -8.17 0.62 -13.13
N TYR A 24 -7.91 -0.25 -14.10
CA TYR A 24 -7.40 0.17 -15.42
C TYR A 24 -8.43 0.93 -16.27
N TYR A 25 -9.72 0.73 -16.01
CA TYR A 25 -10.77 1.42 -16.75
C TYR A 25 -10.87 2.89 -16.33
N SER A 26 -10.96 3.16 -15.03
CA SER A 26 -11.00 4.54 -14.51
C SER A 26 -9.62 5.18 -14.36
N LYS A 27 -8.55 4.41 -14.56
CA LYS A 27 -7.14 4.78 -14.35
C LYS A 27 -6.82 5.22 -12.92
N GLU A 28 -7.26 4.42 -11.95
CA GLU A 28 -7.15 4.75 -10.52
C GLU A 28 -6.50 3.62 -9.73
N ILE A 29 -5.82 4.00 -8.65
CA ILE A 29 -5.29 3.13 -7.61
C ILE A 29 -6.16 3.32 -6.36
N TYR A 30 -6.59 2.20 -5.79
CA TYR A 30 -7.41 2.13 -4.58
C TYR A 30 -6.53 1.65 -3.44
N VAL A 31 -6.48 2.42 -2.36
CA VAL A 31 -5.87 2.05 -1.08
C VAL A 31 -6.98 1.82 -0.08
N LEU A 32 -7.20 0.56 0.28
CA LEU A 32 -8.20 0.14 1.24
C LEU A 32 -7.51 -0.19 2.56
N PHE A 33 -7.96 0.42 3.65
CA PHE A 33 -7.45 0.19 4.99
C PHE A 33 -8.52 -0.45 5.85
N PHE A 34 -8.20 -1.61 6.42
CA PHE A 34 -9.11 -2.44 7.20
C PHE A 34 -8.66 -2.59 8.64
N SER A 35 -9.60 -2.76 9.58
CA SER A 35 -9.28 -3.27 10.92
C SER A 35 -8.93 -4.76 10.87
N HIS A 36 -8.39 -5.29 11.98
CA HIS A 36 -8.14 -6.73 12.13
C HIS A 36 -9.41 -7.60 12.04
N ASP A 37 -10.57 -7.02 12.35
CA ASP A 37 -11.87 -7.69 12.23
C ASP A 37 -12.46 -7.59 10.81
N ASN A 38 -11.64 -7.26 9.80
CA ASN A 38 -12.03 -7.08 8.40
C ASN A 38 -13.03 -5.94 8.13
N ASN A 39 -13.16 -4.96 9.03
CA ASN A 39 -13.99 -3.79 8.77
C ASN A 39 -13.23 -2.78 7.91
N LEU A 40 -13.82 -2.31 6.80
CA LEU A 40 -13.23 -1.26 5.97
C LEU A 40 -13.29 0.08 6.72
N LEU A 41 -12.13 0.61 7.11
CA LEU A 41 -12.01 1.86 7.88
C LEU A 41 -11.78 3.07 6.97
N LYS A 42 -11.04 2.90 5.87
CA LYS A 42 -10.72 3.99 4.95
C LYS A 42 -10.51 3.51 3.53
N THR A 43 -10.91 4.35 2.59
CA THR A 43 -10.58 4.22 1.16
C THR A 43 -9.92 5.52 0.71
N LEU A 44 -8.77 5.41 0.04
CA LEU A 44 -8.14 6.50 -0.70
C LEU A 44 -8.08 6.09 -2.18
N ILE A 45 -8.40 7.02 -3.08
CA ILE A 45 -8.43 6.79 -4.52
C ILE A 45 -7.61 7.89 -5.17
N GLY A 46 -6.76 7.52 -6.11
CA GLY A 46 -5.95 8.45 -6.89
C GLY A 46 -5.10 7.71 -7.91
N ASP A 47 -4.45 8.43 -8.82
CA ASP A 47 -3.59 7.88 -9.86
C ASP A 47 -2.09 8.03 -9.53
N ASN A 48 -1.76 8.85 -8.51
CA ASN A 48 -0.39 9.18 -8.14
C ASN A 48 0.05 8.52 -6.83
N ALA A 49 1.12 7.72 -6.91
CA ALA A 49 1.64 6.95 -5.76
C ALA A 49 2.14 7.84 -4.61
N GLU A 50 2.84 8.93 -4.94
CA GLU A 50 3.39 9.85 -3.94
C GLU A 50 2.29 10.53 -3.13
N THR A 51 1.25 11.02 -3.81
CA THR A 51 0.11 11.70 -3.18
C THR A 51 -0.66 10.74 -2.26
N LEU A 52 -0.93 9.52 -2.72
CA LEU A 52 -1.55 8.47 -1.90
C LEU A 52 -0.69 8.12 -0.68
N SER A 53 0.63 7.96 -0.86
CA SER A 53 1.57 7.65 0.23
C SER A 53 1.59 8.76 1.29
N LYS A 54 1.67 10.02 0.84
CA LYS A 54 1.62 11.19 1.74
C LYS A 54 0.30 11.23 2.51
N LYS A 55 -0.83 10.90 1.86
CA LYS A 55 -2.13 10.90 2.52
C LYS A 55 -2.25 9.79 3.57
N VAL A 56 -1.68 8.61 3.33
CA VAL A 56 -1.58 7.53 4.33
C VAL A 56 -0.84 8.00 5.59
N ILE A 57 0.29 8.70 5.42
CA ILE A 57 1.09 9.26 6.52
C ILE A 57 0.34 10.37 7.26
N GLU A 58 -0.24 11.31 6.53
CA GLU A 58 -1.02 12.44 7.07
C GLU A 58 -2.16 11.96 7.96
N LEU A 59 -2.89 10.92 7.50
CA LEU A 59 -4.00 10.32 8.22
C LEU A 59 -3.56 9.36 9.34
N ARG A 60 -2.26 9.11 9.49
CA ARG A 60 -1.67 8.18 10.48
C ARG A 60 -2.32 6.79 10.45
N LEU A 61 -2.66 6.27 9.26
CA LEU A 61 -3.27 4.94 9.12
C LEU A 61 -2.33 3.85 9.66
N THR A 62 -1.03 4.05 9.51
CA THR A 62 0.04 3.35 10.24
C THR A 62 1.06 4.37 10.74
N THR A 63 1.71 4.06 11.86
CA THR A 63 2.88 4.81 12.36
C THR A 63 4.17 3.98 12.32
N ASN A 64 4.10 2.74 11.84
CA ASN A 64 5.24 1.84 11.76
C ASN A 64 6.00 2.08 10.44
N LEU A 65 7.30 2.40 10.55
CA LEU A 65 8.14 2.71 9.40
C LEU A 65 8.28 1.55 8.40
N GLN A 66 8.23 0.30 8.85
CA GLN A 66 8.29 -0.87 7.96
C GLN A 66 7.01 -0.97 7.12
N HIS A 67 5.84 -0.74 7.71
CA HIS A 67 4.57 -0.71 6.99
C HIS A 67 4.48 0.49 6.07
N ILE A 68 4.94 1.67 6.50
CA ILE A 68 5.03 2.86 5.61
C ILE A 68 5.91 2.56 4.39
N ASN A 69 7.06 1.92 4.58
CA ASN A 69 7.94 1.50 3.48
C ASN A 69 7.26 0.47 2.55
N TYR A 70 6.52 -0.50 3.11
CA TYR A 70 5.73 -1.46 2.33
C TYR A 70 4.66 -0.76 1.47
N VAL A 71 3.90 0.16 2.07
CA VAL A 71 2.86 0.94 1.37
C VAL A 71 3.47 1.72 0.21
N GLY A 72 4.58 2.42 0.44
CA GLY A 72 5.25 3.19 -0.62
C GLY A 72 5.72 2.32 -1.79
N ARG A 73 6.36 1.17 -1.52
CA ARG A 73 6.79 0.23 -2.57
C ARG A 73 5.60 -0.34 -3.35
N THR A 74 4.53 -0.68 -2.65
CA THR A 74 3.31 -1.24 -3.25
C THR A 74 2.61 -0.22 -4.14
N LEU A 75 2.53 1.04 -3.70
CA LEU A 75 1.96 2.14 -4.49
C LEU A 75 2.80 2.46 -5.72
N ALA A 76 4.13 2.48 -5.60
CA ALA A 76 5.00 2.66 -6.75
C ALA A 76 4.81 1.54 -7.79
N LYS A 77 4.69 0.28 -7.34
CA LYS A 77 4.36 -0.86 -8.21
C LYS A 77 2.99 -0.69 -8.87
N ALA A 78 1.98 -0.26 -8.11
CA ALA A 78 0.62 -0.04 -8.61
C ALA A 78 0.56 1.05 -9.69
N GLU A 79 1.24 2.18 -9.49
CA GLU A 79 1.33 3.27 -10.46
C GLU A 79 2.06 2.83 -11.74
N LEU A 80 3.14 2.05 -11.62
CA LEU A 80 3.82 1.45 -12.76
C LEU A 80 2.88 0.51 -13.53
N CYS A 81 2.19 -0.40 -12.83
CA CYS A 81 1.21 -1.28 -13.43
C CYS A 81 0.11 -0.50 -14.17
N LEU A 82 -0.43 0.54 -13.55
CA LEU A 82 -1.45 1.42 -14.12
C LEU A 82 -0.95 2.10 -15.41
N ASN A 83 0.23 2.70 -15.37
CA ASN A 83 0.80 3.46 -16.48
C ASN A 83 1.14 2.59 -17.70
N PHE A 84 1.58 1.35 -17.46
CA PHE A 84 1.99 0.43 -18.53
C PHE A 84 0.93 -0.63 -18.88
N GLY A 85 -0.26 -0.56 -18.27
CA GLY A 85 -1.34 -1.55 -18.47
C GLY A 85 -0.92 -2.98 -18.09
N LYS A 86 -0.01 -3.13 -17.12
CA LYS A 86 0.45 -4.43 -16.61
C LYS A 86 -0.42 -4.86 -15.44
N PRO A 87 -0.76 -6.16 -15.30
CA PRO A 87 -1.53 -6.63 -14.16
C PRO A 87 -0.79 -6.33 -12.85
N PHE A 88 -1.53 -5.79 -11.89
CA PHE A 88 -1.06 -5.53 -10.54
C PHE A 88 -1.40 -6.70 -9.64
N ILE A 89 -0.41 -7.17 -8.89
CA ILE A 89 -0.56 -8.20 -7.85
C ILE A 89 0.14 -7.63 -6.62
N GLN A 90 -0.58 -7.52 -5.51
CA GLN A 90 0.00 -7.17 -4.22
C GLN A 90 0.91 -8.30 -3.74
N ASP A 91 2.08 -7.97 -3.21
CA ASP A 91 2.98 -8.97 -2.63
C ASP A 91 2.40 -9.44 -1.28
N ASP A 92 2.46 -10.75 -1.02
CA ASP A 92 2.05 -11.40 0.24
C ASP A 92 2.96 -11.02 1.42
#